data_AF-A0A4Y2UJF1-F1
#
_entry.id   AF-A0A4Y2UJF1-F1
#
_cell.length_a   1.000
_cell.length_b   1.000
_cell.length_c   1.000
_cell.angle_alpha   90.00
_cell.angle_beta   90.00
_cell.angle_gamma   90.00
#
_symmetry.space_group_name_H-M   'P 1'
#
loop_
_entity.id
_entity.type
_entity.pdbx_description
1 polymer ?
#
loop_
_entity_poly.entity_id
_entity_poly.type
_entity_poly.pdbx_seq_one_letter_code
_entity_poly.pdbx_strand_id
1 'polypeptide(L)'
;MLMEIVRYPYLDSFHEDLLLCMPLPTTTTGTEIFKLLDEFFAENSILRDNCIDVCTDGAKAMTGKTSGAIAKIKEKAKGCSSSHCILHLYSLAVKKMPPFIKEVPTG
;
A
#
# COMPACT_ATOMS: atom_id res chain seq x y z
N MET A 1 -4.14 4.75 -11.73
CA MET A 1 -2.83 4.08 -11.83
C MET A 1 -2.55 3.44 -10.49
N LEU A 2 -2.12 2.18 -10.48
CA LEU A 2 -1.67 1.45 -9.31
C LEU A 2 -0.14 1.45 -9.35
N MET A 3 0.47 1.87 -8.25
CA MET A 3 1.92 1.84 -8.06
C MET A 3 2.17 1.07 -6.76
N GLU A 4 3.02 0.05 -6.85
CA GLU A 4 3.36 -0.80 -5.73
C GLU A 4 4.88 -0.81 -5.57
N ILE A 5 5.32 -0.44 -4.37
CA ILE A 5 6.71 -0.52 -3.94
C ILE A 5 6.76 -1.62 -2.89
N VAL A 6 7.66 -2.56 -3.06
CA VAL A 6 7.90 -3.62 -2.08
C VAL A 6 9.10 -3.28 -1.25
N ARG A 7 9.03 -3.62 0.03
CA ARG A 7 10.17 -3.57 0.94
C ARG A 7 10.45 -4.96 1.46
N TYR A 8 11.67 -5.46 1.27
CA TYR A 8 12.04 -6.82 1.66
C TYR A 8 13.44 -6.87 2.30
N PRO A 9 13.68 -7.80 3.24
CA PRO A 9 15.02 -8.04 3.76
C PRO A 9 15.86 -8.73 2.69
N TYR A 10 17.07 -8.23 2.47
CA TYR A 10 18.06 -8.84 1.60
C TYR A 10 19.44 -8.65 2.22
N LEU A 11 20.12 -9.77 2.49
CA LEU A 11 21.34 -9.80 3.30
C LEU A 11 21.11 -9.09 4.65
N ASP A 12 21.94 -8.10 4.97
CA ASP A 12 21.91 -7.36 6.23
C ASP A 12 21.12 -6.04 6.15
N SER A 13 20.35 -5.80 5.08
CA SER A 13 19.60 -4.56 4.88
C SER A 13 18.18 -4.76 4.35
N PHE A 14 17.35 -3.72 4.46
CA PHE A 14 16.06 -3.64 3.77
C PHE A 14 16.23 -2.94 2.43
N HIS A 15 15.68 -3.56 1.40
CA HIS A 15 15.65 -3.03 0.04
C HIS A 15 14.24 -2.62 -0.33
N GLU A 16 14.13 -1.61 -1.18
CA GLU A 16 12.87 -1.12 -1.72
C GLU A 16 12.95 -1.10 -3.24
N ASP A 17 11.98 -1.73 -3.90
CA ASP A 17 11.92 -1.82 -5.36
C ASP A 17 10.51 -1.54 -5.88
N LEU A 18 10.44 -1.00 -7.09
CA LEU A 18 9.18 -0.85 -7.81
C LEU A 18 8.74 -2.23 -8.34
N LEU A 19 7.69 -2.78 -7.74
CA LEU A 19 7.17 -4.09 -8.11
C LEU A 19 6.22 -3.99 -9.32
N LEU A 20 5.33 -3.01 -9.27
CA LEU A 20 4.28 -2.83 -10.27
C LEU A 20 3.97 -1.35 -10.47
N CYS A 21 3.81 -0.94 -11.74
CA CYS A 21 3.28 0.37 -12.10
C CYS A 21 2.39 0.23 -13.33
N MET A 22 1.08 0.19 -13.13
CA MET A 22 0.12 -0.03 -14.23
C MET A 22 -1.08 0.90 -14.15
N PRO A 23 -1.66 1.30 -15.29
CA PRO A 23 -2.94 1.99 -15.29
C PRO A 23 -4.02 1.08 -14.69
N LEU A 24 -4.94 1.69 -13.94
CA LEU A 24 -6.11 0.98 -13.43
C LEU A 24 -7.29 1.23 -14.39
N PRO A 25 -8.21 0.26 -14.54
CA PRO A 25 -9.46 0.49 -15.26
C PRO A 25 -10.25 1.65 -14.62
N THR A 26 -11.08 2.32 -15.42
CA THR A 26 -11.84 3.52 -15.05
C THR A 26 -12.67 3.35 -13.77
N THR A 27 -13.19 2.13 -13.54
CA THR A 27 -13.88 1.75 -12.31
C THR A 27 -12.95 0.91 -11.45
N THR A 28 -12.16 1.58 -10.61
CA THR A 28 -11.22 0.90 -9.71
C THR A 28 -11.93 0.48 -8.43
N THR A 29 -12.28 -0.81 -8.31
CA THR A 29 -12.75 -1.40 -7.04
C THR A 29 -11.60 -2.11 -6.32
N GLY A 30 -11.74 -2.33 -5.01
CA GLY A 30 -10.75 -3.11 -4.26
C GLY A 30 -10.58 -4.54 -4.75
N THR A 31 -11.65 -5.13 -5.28
CA THR A 31 -11.61 -6.46 -5.92
C THR A 31 -10.74 -6.46 -7.17
N GLU A 32 -10.87 -5.46 -8.04
CA GLU A 32 -10.05 -5.37 -9.26
C GLU A 32 -8.58 -5.13 -8.93
N ILE A 33 -8.28 -4.27 -7.94
CA ILE A 33 -6.91 -4.08 -7.46
C ILE A 33 -6.34 -5.39 -6.91
N PHE A 34 -7.07 -6.08 -6.03
CA PHE A 34 -6.63 -7.35 -5.49
C PHE A 34 -6.37 -8.38 -6.60
N LYS A 35 -7.26 -8.49 -7.59
CA LYS A 35 -7.11 -9.44 -8.68
C LYS A 35 -5.82 -9.18 -9.46
N LEU A 36 -5.53 -7.93 -9.81
CA LEU A 36 -4.28 -7.55 -10.48
C LEU A 36 -3.04 -7.95 -9.66
N LEU A 37 -3.07 -7.70 -8.35
CA LEU A 37 -1.97 -8.07 -7.44
C LEU A 37 -1.81 -9.59 -7.32
N ASP A 38 -2.92 -10.31 -7.21
CA ASP A 38 -2.96 -11.77 -7.05
C ASP A 38 -2.46 -12.49 -8.32
N GLU A 39 -2.83 -11.98 -9.49
CA GLU A 39 -2.33 -12.42 -10.80
C GLU A 39 -0.82 -12.14 -10.91
N PHE A 40 -0.39 -10.93 -10.58
CA PHE A 40 1.03 -10.56 -10.60
C PHE A 40 1.89 -11.46 -9.69
N PHE A 41 1.44 -11.72 -8.46
CA PHE A 41 2.15 -12.66 -7.56
C PHE A 41 2.19 -14.08 -8.12
N ALA A 42 1.11 -14.56 -8.73
CA ALA A 42 1.08 -15.87 -9.35
C ALA A 42 2.04 -15.98 -10.54
N GLU A 43 2.02 -15.00 -11.45
CA GLU A 43 2.89 -14.95 -12.64
C GLU A 43 4.38 -14.91 -12.28
N ASN A 44 4.73 -14.20 -11.22
CA ASN A 44 6.11 -14.05 -10.75
C ASN A 44 6.52 -15.09 -9.69
N SER A 45 5.67 -16.09 -9.42
CA SER A 45 5.91 -17.12 -8.39
C SER A 45 6.22 -16.55 -7.00
N ILE A 46 5.64 -15.40 -6.67
CA ILE A 46 5.76 -14.76 -5.36
C ILE A 46 4.74 -15.41 -4.42
N LEU A 47 5.22 -15.97 -3.32
CA LEU A 47 4.35 -16.55 -2.31
C LEU A 47 3.58 -15.43 -1.59
N ARG A 48 2.25 -15.55 -1.57
CA ARG A 48 1.36 -14.60 -0.89
C ARG A 48 1.69 -14.46 0.60
N ASP A 49 2.13 -15.56 1.23
CA ASP A 49 2.54 -15.58 2.63
C ASP A 49 3.80 -14.74 2.93
N ASN A 50 4.55 -14.33 1.89
CA ASN A 50 5.65 -13.37 2.06
C ASN A 50 5.15 -11.94 2.28
N CYS A 51 3.87 -11.65 2.00
CA CYS A 51 3.27 -10.35 2.24
C CYS A 51 2.95 -10.19 3.74
N ILE A 52 3.86 -9.58 4.49
CA ILE A 52 3.76 -9.43 5.95
C ILE A 52 2.97 -8.18 6.38
N ASP A 53 3.03 -7.09 5.62
CA ASP A 53 2.26 -5.85 5.86
C ASP A 53 1.94 -5.15 4.55
N VAL A 54 0.76 -4.53 4.47
CA VAL A 54 0.38 -3.66 3.35
C VAL A 54 0.12 -2.25 3.84
N CYS A 55 0.86 -1.30 3.28
CA CYS A 55 0.72 0.12 3.54
C CYS A 55 -0.03 0.81 2.39
N THR A 56 -1.13 1.53 2.67
CA THR A 56 -1.93 2.21 1.64
C THR A 56 -2.34 3.62 2.04
N ASP A 57 -2.76 4.43 1.08
CA ASP A 57 -3.28 5.79 1.30
C ASP A 57 -4.63 5.84 2.04
N GLY A 58 -5.19 4.69 2.38
CA GLY A 58 -6.45 4.58 3.11
C GLY A 58 -7.70 4.70 2.22
N ALA A 59 -7.56 4.81 0.89
CA ALA A 59 -8.70 4.91 -0.01
C ALA A 59 -9.70 3.76 0.20
N LYS A 60 -11.00 4.04 0.02
CA LYS A 60 -12.08 3.07 0.26
C LYS A 60 -11.91 1.77 -0.54
N ALA A 61 -11.34 1.85 -1.73
CA ALA A 61 -11.02 0.68 -2.55
C ALA A 61 -9.96 -0.21 -1.88
N MET A 62 -9.05 0.33 -1.07
CA MET A 62 -8.06 -0.45 -0.32
C MET A 62 -8.61 -0.96 1.01
N THR A 63 -9.29 -0.09 1.77
CA THR A 63 -9.65 -0.32 3.18
C THR A 63 -11.06 -0.85 3.42
N GLY A 64 -11.88 -1.03 2.37
CA GLY A 64 -13.22 -1.59 2.50
C GLY A 64 -13.24 -2.92 3.25
N LYS A 65 -14.12 -3.05 4.25
CA LYS A 65 -14.15 -4.20 5.19
C LYS A 65 -14.27 -5.57 4.50
N THR A 66 -14.99 -5.64 3.38
CA THR A 66 -15.25 -6.89 2.65
C THR A 66 -14.79 -6.82 1.19
N SER A 67 -14.99 -5.67 0.53
CA SER A 67 -14.63 -5.45 -0.87
C SER A 67 -13.32 -4.68 -1.06
N GLY A 68 -12.63 -4.32 0.02
CA GLY A 68 -11.33 -3.65 -0.04
C GLY A 68 -10.22 -4.61 -0.42
N ALA A 69 -9.23 -4.12 -1.16
CA ALA A 69 -8.09 -4.94 -1.58
C ALA A 69 -7.35 -5.55 -0.38
N ILE A 70 -7.16 -4.80 0.71
CA ILE A 70 -6.47 -5.27 1.92
C ILE A 70 -7.23 -6.43 2.57
N ALA A 71 -8.56 -6.37 2.63
CA ALA A 71 -9.36 -7.44 3.21
C ALA A 71 -9.13 -8.77 2.45
N LYS A 72 -9.09 -8.70 1.11
CA LYS A 72 -8.84 -9.85 0.24
C LYS A 72 -7.40 -10.37 0.32
N ILE A 73 -6.41 -9.49 0.42
CA ILE A 73 -5.01 -9.89 0.65
C ILE A 73 -4.90 -10.70 1.94
N LYS A 74 -5.54 -10.24 3.03
CA LYS A 74 -5.54 -10.94 4.32
C LYS A 74 -6.26 -12.30 4.31
N GLU A 75 -7.23 -12.50 3.43
CA GLU A 75 -7.86 -13.81 3.24
C GLU A 75 -6.87 -14.84 2.65
N LYS A 76 -5.95 -14.37 1.80
CA LYS A 76 -4.93 -15.20 1.13
C LYS A 76 -3.64 -15.35 1.92
N ALA A 77 -3.19 -14.28 2.59
CA ALA A 77 -1.98 -14.22 3.41
C ALA A 77 -2.39 -14.10 4.89
N LYS A 78 -2.68 -15.25 5.52
CA LYS A 78 -3.21 -15.34 6.90
C LYS A 78 -2.12 -15.00 7.91
N GLY A 79 -1.87 -13.72 8.10
CA GLY A 79 -0.77 -13.19 8.93
C GLY A 79 -0.37 -11.78 8.52
N CYS A 80 -0.75 -11.37 7.31
CA CYS A 80 -0.52 -10.04 6.79
C CYS A 80 -1.24 -8.97 7.65
N SER A 81 -0.49 -8.00 8.15
CA SER A 81 -1.03 -6.79 8.77
C SER A 81 -1.32 -5.70 7.73
N SER A 82 -1.85 -4.57 8.18
CA SER A 82 -1.99 -3.41 7.29
C SER A 82 -1.78 -2.13 8.06
N SER A 83 -1.08 -1.20 7.45
CA SER A 83 -0.78 0.12 7.99
C SER A 83 -1.32 1.22 7.07
N HIS A 84 -1.54 2.40 7.65
CA HIS A 84 -1.85 3.59 6.87
C HIS A 84 -0.54 4.28 6.45
N CYS A 85 -0.50 4.79 5.24
CA CYS A 85 0.66 5.51 4.73
C CYS A 85 1.01 6.70 5.62
N ILE A 86 2.23 6.71 6.16
CA ILE A 86 2.73 7.78 7.03
C ILE A 86 2.70 9.12 6.29
N LEU A 87 2.96 9.14 4.98
CA LEU A 87 2.88 10.37 4.17
C LEU A 87 1.45 10.90 4.09
N HIS A 88 0.46 10.02 4.01
CA HIS A 88 -0.95 10.42 4.06
C HIS A 88 -1.31 11.00 5.44
N LEU A 89 -0.88 10.33 6.52
CA LEU A 89 -1.09 10.81 7.89
C LEU A 89 -0.39 12.16 8.13
N TYR A 90 0.84 12.33 7.64
CA TYR A 90 1.58 13.58 7.70
C TYR A 90 0.86 14.68 6.92
N SER A 91 0.42 14.41 5.68
CA SER A 91 -0.37 15.36 4.88
C SER A 91 -1.65 15.79 5.61
N LEU A 92 -2.34 14.85 6.27
CA LEU A 92 -3.51 15.15 7.09
C LEU A 92 -3.17 16.00 8.32
N ALA A 93 -2.07 15.69 9.01
CA ALA A 93 -1.61 16.45 10.17
C ALA A 93 -1.27 17.90 9.76
N VAL A 94 -0.49 18.07 8.68
CA VAL A 94 -0.12 19.39 8.15
C VAL A 94 -1.33 20.20 7.72
N LYS A 95 -2.34 19.58 7.08
CA LYS A 95 -3.59 20.27 6.72
C LYS A 95 -4.37 20.80 7.93
N LYS A 96 -4.20 20.19 9.10
CA LYS A 96 -4.85 20.59 10.35
C LYS A 96 -4.00 21.54 11.20
N MET A 97 -2.76 21.84 10.81
CA MET A 97 -1.92 22.80 11.51
C MET A 97 -2.37 24.25 11.20
N PRO A 98 -2.36 25.14 12.20
CA PRO A 98 -2.59 26.56 11.98
C PRO A 98 -1.55 27.15 11.00
N PRO A 99 -1.85 28.25 10.29
CA PRO A 99 -0.97 28.84 9.27
C PRO A 99 0.43 29.23 9.75
N PHE A 100 0.67 29.32 11.06
CA PHE A 100 1.85 29.94 11.66
C PHE A 100 3.05 29.00 11.85
N ILE A 101 2.99 27.74 11.40
CA ILE A 101 4.08 26.75 11.57
C ILE A 101 4.48 26.14 10.22
N LYS A 102 4.63 26.98 9.18
CA LYS A 102 5.14 26.56 7.87
C LYS A 102 6.61 26.91 7.64
N GLU A 103 7.26 27.55 8.59
CA GLU A 103 8.71 27.78 8.52
C GLU A 103 9.44 26.56 9.07
N VAL A 104 10.17 25.88 8.19
CA VAL A 104 11.24 24.97 8.57
C VAL A 104 12.29 25.83 9.28
N PRO A 105 12.64 25.56 10.54
CA PRO A 105 13.80 26.20 11.15
C PRO A 105 15.02 25.75 10.35
N THR A 106 15.52 26.63 9.49
CA THR A 106 16.86 26.49 8.92
C THR A 106 17.85 26.73 10.06
N GLY A 107 18.34 25.63 10.64
CA GLY A 107 19.56 25.60 11.44
C GLY A 107 20.71 25.12 10.57
#